data_AF-A0A368X951-F1
#
_entry.id   AF-A0A368X951-F1
#
_cell.length_a   1.000
_cell.length_b   1.000
_cell.length_c   1.000
_cell.angle_alpha   90.00
_cell.angle_beta   90.00
_cell.angle_gamma   90.00
#
_symmetry.space_group_name_H-M   'P 1'
#
loop_
_entity.id
_entity.type
_entity.pdbx_description
1 polymer ?
#
loop_
_entity_poly.entity_id
_entity_poly.type
_entity_poly.pdbx_seq_one_letter_code
_entity_poly.pdbx_strand_id
1 'polypeptide(L)'
;MNLFYESILGLIELLANKLRKNKKVRISILLTSSILLFFDAIILFFYNDNLKDYQLAICIFVMLTSFILLLSSLLAFSEDPVSIKNPFEIELKKLSAEREELKKKVDYEDSNSENNLFNTIQLNLNQTTEYYTINKSQARKSFGVSITAIVAGLITILAGIWFIYLNETITASVISIVSGVLLEIIGGMYFYMYDKSIKQLNYFYGKLEKMQDTMLAIE
;
A
#
# COMPACT_ATOMS: atom_id res chain seq x y z
N MET A 1 4.39 -13.67 16.27
CA MET A 1 4.76 -12.67 15.25
C MET A 1 5.99 -11.94 15.78
N ASN A 2 7.09 -11.89 15.01
CA ASN A 2 8.42 -11.51 15.54
C ASN A 2 8.48 -10.01 15.90
N LEU A 3 8.89 -9.67 17.12
CA LEU A 3 9.01 -8.28 17.62
C LEU A 3 9.87 -7.39 16.71
N PHE A 4 10.88 -7.99 16.08
CA PHE A 4 11.76 -7.34 15.11
C PHE A 4 11.06 -6.94 13.81
N TYR A 5 10.14 -7.78 13.32
CA TYR A 5 9.38 -7.51 12.09
C TYR A 5 8.41 -6.34 12.28
N GLU A 6 7.70 -6.30 13.42
CA GLU A 6 6.82 -5.17 13.75
C GLU A 6 7.60 -3.86 13.91
N SER A 7 8.82 -3.93 14.45
CA SER A 7 9.69 -2.77 14.62
C SER A 7 10.17 -2.18 13.28
N ILE A 8 10.61 -3.04 12.33
CA ILE A 8 11.02 -2.60 10.99
C ILE A 8 9.86 -1.97 10.24
N LEU A 9 8.71 -2.63 10.25
CA LEU A 9 7.50 -2.12 9.62
C LEU A 9 7.10 -0.78 10.25
N GLY A 10 7.04 -0.68 11.58
CA GLY A 10 6.73 0.59 12.27
C GLY A 10 7.67 1.73 11.89
N LEU A 11 8.96 1.45 11.70
CA LEU A 11 9.95 2.40 11.19
C LEU A 11 9.62 2.86 9.76
N ILE A 12 9.32 1.93 8.85
CA ILE A 12 8.94 2.23 7.46
C ILE A 12 7.70 3.13 7.42
N GLU A 13 6.70 2.83 8.25
CA GLU A 13 5.47 3.61 8.37
C GLU A 13 5.74 5.04 8.84
N LEU A 14 6.53 5.19 9.92
CA LEU A 14 6.87 6.50 10.47
C LEU A 14 7.62 7.35 9.43
N LEU A 15 8.60 6.77 8.75
CA LEU A 15 9.36 7.43 7.69
C LEU A 15 8.47 7.80 6.51
N ALA A 16 7.65 6.89 6.01
CA ALA A 16 6.75 7.14 4.89
C ALA A 16 5.76 8.28 5.20
N ASN A 17 5.16 8.27 6.40
CA ASN A 17 4.23 9.31 6.82
C ASN A 17 4.92 10.67 7.04
N LYS A 18 6.18 10.68 7.50
CA LYS A 18 6.98 11.91 7.60
C LYS A 18 7.34 12.47 6.22
N LEU A 19 7.72 11.60 5.28
CA LEU A 19 8.06 11.96 3.90
C LEU A 19 6.86 12.50 3.13
N ARG A 20 5.67 11.92 3.35
CA ARG A 20 4.42 12.33 2.71
C ARG A 20 4.10 13.82 2.92
N LYS A 21 4.46 14.39 4.08
CA LYS A 21 4.23 15.81 4.40
C LYS A 21 4.98 16.77 3.46
N ASN A 22 6.14 16.35 2.91
CA ASN A 22 7.03 17.23 2.14
C ASN A 22 7.37 16.63 0.77
N LYS A 23 6.62 17.02 -0.27
CA LYS A 23 6.78 16.51 -1.66
C LYS A 23 8.22 16.62 -2.20
N LYS A 24 8.91 17.73 -1.94
CA LYS A 24 10.31 17.94 -2.38
C LYS A 24 11.27 16.97 -1.70
N VAL A 25 11.12 16.78 -0.38
CA VAL A 25 11.96 15.88 0.42
C VAL A 25 11.73 14.43 0.01
N ARG A 26 10.48 14.02 -0.24
CA ARG A 26 10.14 12.69 -0.76
C ARG A 26 10.85 12.39 -2.08
N ILE A 27 10.72 13.27 -3.07
CA ILE A 27 11.35 13.09 -4.39
C ILE A 27 12.87 13.10 -4.27
N SER A 28 13.43 14.01 -3.46
CA SER A 28 14.87 14.04 -3.20
C SER A 28 15.38 12.73 -2.61
N ILE A 29 14.68 12.19 -1.60
CA ILE A 29 15.07 10.94 -0.96
C ILE A 29 14.96 9.76 -1.92
N LEU A 30 13.91 9.71 -2.75
CA LEU A 30 13.74 8.67 -3.77
C LEU A 30 14.93 8.65 -4.74
N LEU A 31 15.32 9.82 -5.26
CA LEU A 31 16.46 9.91 -6.18
C LEU A 31 17.76 9.53 -5.49
N THR A 32 18.01 10.04 -4.29
CA THR A 32 19.25 9.72 -3.55
C THR A 32 19.34 8.24 -3.21
N SER A 33 18.24 7.60 -2.79
CA SER A 33 18.23 6.18 -2.46
C SER A 33 18.45 5.30 -3.69
N SER A 34 17.85 5.64 -4.84
CA SER A 34 18.09 4.90 -6.09
C SER A 34 19.54 5.04 -6.57
N ILE A 35 20.11 6.24 -6.47
CA ILE A 35 21.51 6.48 -6.85
C ILE A 35 22.45 5.69 -5.94
N LEU A 36 22.24 5.73 -4.62
CA LEU A 36 23.06 4.99 -3.66
C LEU A 36 23.01 3.48 -3.92
N LEU A 37 21.82 2.90 -4.13
CA LEU A 37 21.69 1.47 -4.45
C LEU A 37 22.41 1.10 -5.74
N PHE A 38 22.39 1.97 -6.75
CA PHE A 38 23.10 1.75 -8.01
C PHE A 38 24.62 1.78 -7.82
N PHE A 39 25.13 2.75 -7.06
CA PHE A 39 26.56 2.83 -6.73
C PHE A 39 27.03 1.66 -5.86
N ASP A 40 26.25 1.27 -4.85
CA ASP A 40 26.56 0.13 -3.99
C ASP A 40 26.64 -1.16 -4.82
N ALA A 41 25.73 -1.35 -5.77
CA ALA A 41 25.77 -2.48 -6.70
C ALA A 41 27.06 -2.47 -7.55
N ILE A 42 27.44 -1.31 -8.12
CA ILE A 42 28.68 -1.16 -8.90
C ILE A 42 29.93 -1.46 -8.05
N ILE A 43 29.99 -0.96 -6.81
CA ILE A 43 31.14 -1.18 -5.93
C ILE A 43 31.28 -2.66 -5.61
N LEU A 44 30.19 -3.31 -5.20
CA LEU A 44 30.19 -4.75 -4.93
C LEU A 44 30.59 -5.57 -6.15
N PHE A 45 30.32 -5.10 -7.37
CA PHE A 45 30.72 -5.80 -8.59
C PHE A 45 32.20 -5.70 -8.89
N PHE A 46 32.70 -4.48 -9.10
CA PHE A 46 34.03 -4.25 -9.64
C PHE A 46 35.11 -4.54 -8.62
N TYR A 47 34.77 -4.48 -7.34
CA TYR A 47 35.73 -4.59 -6.26
C TYR A 47 35.51 -5.82 -5.38
N ASN A 48 34.56 -6.72 -5.68
CA ASN A 48 34.24 -7.87 -4.81
C ASN A 48 35.49 -8.61 -4.30
N ASP A 49 36.39 -8.98 -5.22
CA ASP A 49 37.60 -9.76 -4.94
C ASP A 49 38.68 -8.94 -4.20
N ASN A 50 38.58 -7.61 -4.22
CA ASN A 50 39.53 -6.68 -3.60
C ASN A 50 39.00 -6.08 -2.29
N LEU A 51 37.76 -6.35 -1.92
CA LEU A 51 37.14 -5.82 -0.70
C LEU A 51 37.52 -6.69 0.50
N LYS A 52 37.92 -6.04 1.59
CA LYS A 52 38.09 -6.70 2.89
C LYS A 52 36.72 -6.97 3.52
N ASP A 53 36.64 -7.99 4.37
CA ASP A 53 35.38 -8.42 5.03
C ASP A 53 34.59 -7.28 5.68
N TYR A 54 35.27 -6.33 6.34
CA TYR A 54 34.60 -5.19 6.98
C TYR A 54 34.02 -4.20 5.97
N GLN A 55 34.62 -4.04 4.78
CA GLN A 55 34.12 -3.15 3.73
C GLN A 55 32.88 -3.75 3.08
N LEU A 56 32.87 -5.06 2.89
CA LEU A 56 31.71 -5.81 2.41
C LEU A 56 30.53 -5.68 3.39
N ALA A 57 30.79 -5.84 4.69
CA ALA A 57 29.76 -5.65 5.72
C ALA A 57 29.16 -4.23 5.72
N ILE A 58 29.99 -3.19 5.55
CA ILE A 58 29.52 -1.81 5.42
C ILE A 58 28.64 -1.63 4.18
N CYS A 59 29.05 -2.16 3.02
CA CYS A 59 28.28 -2.06 1.78
C CYS A 59 26.89 -2.71 1.93
N ILE A 60 26.81 -3.90 2.54
CA ILE A 60 25.53 -4.57 2.81
C ILE A 60 24.64 -3.71 3.72
N PHE A 61 25.21 -3.10 4.76
CA PHE A 61 24.45 -2.24 5.67
C PHE A 61 23.93 -0.97 4.98
N VAL A 62 24.75 -0.31 4.16
CA VAL A 62 24.34 0.86 3.36
C VAL A 62 23.27 0.48 2.34
N MET A 63 23.38 -0.68 1.71
CA MET A 63 22.39 -1.19 0.77
C MET A 63 21.04 -1.45 1.47
N LEU A 64 21.04 -2.10 2.63
CA LEU A 64 19.82 -2.35 3.41
C LEU A 64 19.13 -1.05 3.85
N THR A 65 19.90 -0.08 4.33
CA THR A 65 19.35 1.22 4.76
C THR A 65 18.81 2.03 3.57
N SER A 66 19.51 2.04 2.44
CA SER A 66 19.06 2.68 1.20
C SER A 66 17.79 2.03 0.65
N PHE A 67 17.68 0.69 0.76
CA PHE A 67 16.49 -0.05 0.36
C PHE A 67 15.27 0.32 1.23
N ILE A 68 15.44 0.40 2.55
CA ILE A 68 14.38 0.85 3.47
C ILE A 68 13.91 2.27 3.11
N LEU A 69 14.84 3.19 2.84
CA LEU A 69 14.51 4.57 2.46
C LEU A 69 13.76 4.65 1.12
N LEU A 70 14.17 3.85 0.14
CA LEU A 70 13.50 3.74 -1.15
C LEU A 70 12.06 3.26 -0.97
N LEU A 71 11.85 2.20 -0.20
CA LEU A 71 10.53 1.63 0.06
C LEU A 71 9.63 2.63 0.81
N SER A 72 10.14 3.29 1.85
CA SER A 72 9.42 4.35 2.57
C SER A 72 9.06 5.54 1.68
N SER A 73 9.96 5.93 0.77
CA SER A 73 9.70 7.05 -0.14
C SER A 73 8.64 6.72 -1.19
N LEU A 74 8.64 5.50 -1.72
CA LEU A 74 7.60 5.02 -2.64
C LEU A 74 6.24 4.92 -1.94
N LEU A 75 6.20 4.35 -0.73
CA LEU A 75 4.97 4.28 0.06
C LEU A 75 4.42 5.68 0.42
N ALA A 76 5.28 6.68 0.55
CA ALA A 76 4.88 8.07 0.78
C ALA A 76 4.15 8.73 -0.40
N PHE A 77 4.04 8.07 -1.57
CA PHE A 77 3.17 8.51 -2.66
C PHE A 77 1.70 8.12 -2.47
N SER A 78 1.39 7.26 -1.50
CA SER A 78 0.01 6.93 -1.12
C SER A 78 -0.80 8.19 -0.78
N GLU A 79 -2.03 8.26 -1.30
CA GLU A 79 -2.99 9.32 -0.96
C GLU A 79 -3.40 9.28 0.52
N ASP A 80 -3.48 8.09 1.11
CA ASP A 80 -3.79 7.85 2.53
C ASP A 80 -2.52 7.64 3.37
N PRO A 81 -2.56 7.94 4.69
CA PRO A 81 -1.46 7.62 5.59
C PRO A 81 -1.24 6.10 5.62
N VAL A 82 0.03 5.70 5.54
CA VAL A 82 0.44 4.30 5.67
C VAL A 82 0.20 3.90 7.14
N SER A 83 -0.45 2.77 7.40
CA SER A 83 -0.54 2.17 8.74
C SER A 83 -0.58 0.65 8.71
N ILE A 84 0.34 -0.01 9.37
CA ILE A 84 0.47 -1.47 9.27
C ILE A 84 -0.67 -2.20 9.98
N LYS A 85 -1.16 -1.63 11.07
CA LYS A 85 -2.36 -2.11 11.75
C LYS A 85 -3.56 -1.80 10.87
N ASN A 86 -4.34 -2.81 10.46
CA ASN A 86 -5.54 -2.64 9.63
C ASN A 86 -6.67 -2.03 10.48
N PRO A 87 -6.80 -0.69 10.55
CA PRO A 87 -7.74 -0.06 11.49
C PRO A 87 -9.19 -0.28 11.04
N PHE A 88 -9.36 -0.60 9.76
CA PHE A 88 -10.64 -0.81 9.11
C PHE A 88 -11.33 -2.11 9.52
N GLU A 89 -10.63 -3.12 10.04
CA GLU A 89 -11.31 -4.37 10.46
C GLU A 89 -12.23 -4.16 11.65
N ILE A 90 -11.80 -3.36 12.63
CA ILE A 90 -12.60 -3.04 13.81
C ILE A 90 -13.79 -2.15 13.41
N GLU A 91 -13.52 -1.13 12.60
CA GLU A 91 -14.55 -0.23 12.07
C GLU A 91 -15.59 -0.99 11.23
N LEU A 92 -15.13 -1.87 10.33
CA LEU A 92 -16.00 -2.67 9.48
C LEU A 92 -16.86 -3.62 10.32
N LYS A 93 -16.28 -4.31 11.30
CA LYS A 93 -17.04 -5.18 12.20
C LYS A 93 -18.12 -4.41 12.98
N LYS A 94 -17.81 -3.18 13.40
CA LYS A 94 -18.79 -2.30 14.05
C LYS A 94 -19.91 -1.91 13.08
N LEU A 95 -19.57 -1.47 11.87
CA LEU A 95 -20.55 -1.10 10.84
C LEU A 95 -21.47 -2.26 10.47
N SER A 96 -20.92 -3.46 10.26
CA SER A 96 -21.70 -4.66 9.96
C SER A 96 -22.64 -5.04 11.12
N ALA A 97 -22.22 -4.90 12.38
CA ALA A 97 -23.08 -5.16 13.54
C ALA A 97 -24.23 -4.13 13.63
N GLU A 98 -23.92 -2.85 13.45
CA GLU A 98 -24.92 -1.76 13.43
C GLU A 98 -25.93 -1.96 12.29
N ARG A 99 -25.47 -2.40 11.11
CA ARG A 99 -26.33 -2.74 9.98
C ARG A 99 -27.35 -3.82 10.31
N GLU A 100 -26.94 -4.87 11.03
CA GLU A 100 -27.84 -5.95 11.45
C GLU A 100 -28.91 -5.46 12.42
N GLU A 101 -28.55 -4.55 13.33
CA GLU A 101 -29.50 -3.91 14.25
C GLU A 101 -30.49 -3.02 13.52
N LEU A 102 -30.02 -2.17 12.60
CA LEU A 102 -30.87 -1.30 11.78
C LEU A 102 -31.81 -2.11 10.90
N LYS A 103 -31.32 -3.20 10.30
CA LYS A 103 -32.15 -4.10 9.50
C LYS A 103 -33.29 -4.70 10.31
N LYS A 104 -33.02 -5.15 11.54
CA LYS A 104 -34.08 -5.63 12.45
C LYS A 104 -35.10 -4.52 12.72
N LYS A 105 -34.67 -3.28 13.01
CA LYS A 105 -35.62 -2.18 13.27
C LYS A 105 -36.55 -1.92 12.08
N VAL A 106 -36.01 -1.92 10.86
CA VAL A 106 -36.79 -1.79 9.62
C VAL A 106 -37.76 -2.97 9.43
N ASP A 107 -37.31 -4.20 9.69
CA ASP A 107 -38.13 -5.41 9.54
C ASP A 107 -39.25 -5.54 10.61
N TYR A 108 -39.10 -4.90 11.78
CA TYR A 108 -40.07 -4.95 12.90
C TYR A 108 -41.03 -3.74 12.96
N GLU A 109 -40.68 -2.57 12.39
CA GLU A 109 -41.55 -1.37 12.40
C GLU A 109 -42.64 -1.45 11.33
N ASP A 110 -43.76 -2.08 11.68
CA ASP A 110 -45.00 -2.00 10.93
C ASP A 110 -45.83 -0.82 11.49
N SER A 111 -46.17 0.17 10.63
CA SER A 111 -47.22 1.22 10.79
C SER A 111 -46.88 2.69 11.10
N ASN A 112 -45.64 3.13 11.40
CA ASN A 112 -45.32 4.57 11.51
C ASN A 112 -44.43 5.03 10.34
N SER A 113 -45.04 5.69 9.35
CA SER A 113 -44.43 6.04 8.05
C SER A 113 -43.11 6.82 8.15
N GLU A 114 -42.97 7.65 9.18
CA GLU A 114 -41.83 8.56 9.34
C GLU A 114 -40.63 7.85 9.99
N ASN A 115 -40.85 7.05 11.04
CA ASN A 115 -39.80 6.25 11.67
C ASN A 115 -39.24 5.19 10.72
N ASN A 116 -40.10 4.53 9.94
CA ASN A 116 -39.67 3.53 8.97
C ASN A 116 -38.82 4.18 7.85
N LEU A 117 -39.21 5.37 7.38
CA LEU A 117 -38.42 6.14 6.42
C LEU A 117 -37.03 6.50 6.99
N PHE A 118 -36.98 7.02 8.22
CA PHE A 118 -35.74 7.40 8.88
C PHE A 118 -34.81 6.21 9.10
N ASN A 119 -35.33 5.09 9.61
CA ASN A 119 -34.57 3.84 9.80
C ASN A 119 -34.05 3.28 8.46
N THR A 120 -34.83 3.41 7.39
CA THR A 120 -34.39 3.04 6.03
C THR A 120 -33.25 3.92 5.54
N ILE A 121 -33.31 5.24 5.77
CA ILE A 121 -32.23 6.17 5.41
C ILE A 121 -30.96 5.84 6.20
N GLN A 122 -31.07 5.59 7.51
CA GLN A 122 -29.94 5.18 8.35
C GLN A 122 -29.31 3.87 7.88
N LEU A 123 -30.13 2.86 7.55
CA LEU A 123 -29.64 1.58 7.03
C LEU A 123 -28.82 1.79 5.75
N ASN A 124 -29.30 2.64 4.83
CA ASN A 124 -28.59 2.92 3.58
C ASN A 124 -27.33 3.77 3.78
N LEU A 125 -27.35 4.73 4.72
CA LEU A 125 -26.17 5.50 5.15
C LEU A 125 -25.10 4.59 5.71
N ASN A 126 -25.48 3.67 6.60
CA ASN A 126 -24.57 2.70 7.20
C ASN A 126 -23.96 1.78 6.12
N GLN A 127 -24.77 1.24 5.21
CA GLN A 127 -24.29 0.43 4.08
C GLN A 127 -23.32 1.21 3.17
N THR A 128 -23.62 2.46 2.86
CA THR A 128 -22.73 3.30 2.03
C THR A 128 -21.41 3.56 2.74
N THR A 129 -21.44 3.78 4.05
CA THR A 129 -20.24 3.92 4.89
C THR A 129 -19.43 2.62 4.93
N GLU A 130 -20.09 1.46 5.06
CA GLU A 130 -19.45 0.14 5.00
C GLU A 130 -18.68 -0.06 3.68
N TYR A 131 -19.31 0.20 2.54
CA TYR A 131 -18.67 0.08 1.22
C TYR A 131 -17.55 1.11 1.00
N TYR A 132 -17.70 2.32 1.54
CA TYR A 132 -16.64 3.33 1.54
C TYR A 132 -15.41 2.83 2.30
N THR A 133 -15.60 2.29 3.51
CA THR A 133 -14.54 1.76 4.36
C THR A 133 -13.85 0.54 3.74
N ILE A 134 -14.61 -0.36 3.11
CA ILE A 134 -14.07 -1.49 2.35
C ILE A 134 -13.19 -0.99 1.20
N ASN A 135 -13.68 -0.05 0.39
CA ASN A 135 -12.92 0.48 -0.75
C ASN A 135 -11.63 1.19 -0.32
N LYS A 136 -11.68 1.93 0.78
CA LYS A 136 -10.50 2.57 1.36
C LYS A 136 -9.45 1.53 1.77
N SER A 137 -9.86 0.46 2.43
CA SER A 137 -8.97 -0.65 2.79
C SER A 137 -8.38 -1.33 1.56
N GLN A 138 -9.19 -1.58 0.52
CA GLN A 138 -8.74 -2.18 -0.74
C GLN A 138 -7.74 -1.31 -1.47
N ALA A 139 -8.00 -0.01 -1.62
CA ALA A 139 -7.09 0.93 -2.28
C ALA A 139 -5.70 0.88 -1.62
N ARG A 140 -5.68 0.98 -0.29
CA ARG A 140 -4.44 1.00 0.49
C ARG A 140 -3.64 -0.30 0.41
N LYS A 141 -4.32 -1.45 0.49
CA LYS A 141 -3.68 -2.77 0.31
C LYS A 141 -3.15 -2.92 -1.11
N SER A 142 -3.93 -2.54 -2.11
CA SER A 142 -3.55 -2.62 -3.53
C SER A 142 -2.32 -1.77 -3.83
N PHE A 143 -2.27 -0.55 -3.29
CA PHE A 143 -1.11 0.33 -3.44
C PHE A 143 0.15 -0.25 -2.77
N GLY A 144 0.04 -0.79 -1.55
CA GLY A 144 1.17 -1.40 -0.87
C GLY A 144 1.73 -2.62 -1.61
N VAL A 145 0.83 -3.50 -2.10
CA VAL A 145 1.20 -4.69 -2.86
C VAL A 145 1.81 -4.32 -4.21
N SER A 146 1.26 -3.32 -4.91
CA SER A 146 1.81 -2.89 -6.21
C SER A 146 3.23 -2.36 -6.08
N ILE A 147 3.49 -1.47 -5.11
CA ILE A 147 4.84 -0.93 -4.85
C ILE A 147 5.81 -2.06 -4.51
N THR A 148 5.40 -3.00 -3.65
CA THR A 148 6.26 -4.12 -3.25
C THR A 148 6.60 -5.01 -4.44
N ALA A 149 5.61 -5.32 -5.29
CA ALA A 149 5.80 -6.14 -6.48
C ALA A 149 6.70 -5.46 -7.52
N ILE A 150 6.50 -4.16 -7.79
CA ILE A 150 7.34 -3.38 -8.71
C ILE A 150 8.79 -3.31 -8.20
N VAL A 151 9.00 -3.02 -6.92
CA VAL A 151 10.36 -2.95 -6.36
C VAL A 151 11.05 -4.32 -6.41
N ALA A 152 10.34 -5.39 -6.05
CA ALA A 152 10.86 -6.75 -6.14
C ALA A 152 11.10 -7.18 -7.59
N GLY A 153 10.24 -6.78 -8.53
CA GLY A 153 10.36 -7.06 -9.96
C GLY A 153 11.63 -6.42 -10.53
N LEU A 154 11.80 -5.12 -10.33
CA LEU A 154 12.99 -4.38 -10.73
C LEU A 154 14.28 -4.99 -10.18
N ILE A 155 14.34 -5.31 -8.88
CA ILE A 155 15.51 -5.97 -8.28
C ILE A 155 15.79 -7.31 -8.96
N THR A 156 14.75 -8.11 -9.22
CA THR A 156 14.91 -9.43 -9.85
C THR A 156 15.40 -9.31 -11.30
N ILE A 157 14.90 -8.32 -12.06
CA ILE A 157 15.40 -8.02 -13.42
C ILE A 157 16.87 -7.61 -13.37
N LEU A 158 17.22 -6.70 -12.46
CA LEU A 158 18.61 -6.25 -12.30
C LEU A 158 19.54 -7.40 -11.92
N ALA A 159 19.13 -8.30 -11.02
CA ALA A 159 19.87 -9.51 -10.68
C ALA A 159 20.02 -10.45 -11.88
N GLY A 160 18.97 -10.60 -12.71
CA GLY A 160 19.05 -11.41 -13.93
C GLY A 160 20.02 -10.84 -14.96
N ILE A 161 20.01 -9.52 -15.17
CA ILE A 161 21.00 -8.82 -16.01
C ILE A 161 22.41 -9.04 -15.43
N TRP A 162 22.54 -9.00 -14.10
CA TRP A 162 23.80 -9.22 -13.41
C TRP A 162 24.43 -10.58 -13.68
N PHE A 163 23.63 -11.64 -13.68
CA PHE A 163 24.12 -13.00 -13.96
C PHE A 163 24.74 -13.11 -15.37
N ILE A 164 24.29 -12.32 -16.34
CA ILE A 164 24.91 -12.27 -17.67
C ILE A 164 26.35 -11.78 -17.57
N TYR A 165 26.60 -10.74 -16.77
CA TYR A 165 27.93 -10.12 -16.62
C TYR A 165 28.91 -10.98 -15.82
N LEU A 166 28.42 -11.82 -14.91
CA LEU A 166 29.26 -12.75 -14.14
C LEU A 166 29.66 -14.01 -14.91
N ASN A 167 29.28 -14.14 -16.20
CA ASN A 167 29.37 -15.39 -16.96
C ASN A 167 28.71 -16.58 -16.23
N GLU A 168 27.71 -16.30 -15.38
CA GLU A 168 26.88 -17.31 -14.75
C GLU A 168 25.99 -17.99 -15.78
N THR A 169 25.32 -19.07 -15.39
CA THR A 169 24.45 -19.80 -16.32
C THR A 169 23.38 -18.89 -16.94
N ILE A 170 23.33 -18.86 -18.29
CA ILE A 170 22.33 -18.10 -19.07
C ILE A 170 20.91 -18.44 -18.58
N THR A 171 20.69 -19.69 -18.17
CA THR A 171 19.43 -20.17 -17.59
C THR A 171 19.00 -19.36 -16.36
N ALA A 172 19.91 -19.12 -15.40
CA ALA A 172 19.59 -18.35 -14.19
C ALA A 172 19.24 -16.89 -14.53
N SER A 173 20.00 -16.28 -15.45
CA SER A 173 19.71 -14.94 -15.94
C SER A 173 18.31 -14.82 -16.55
N VAL A 174 17.97 -15.71 -17.49
CA VAL A 174 16.67 -15.71 -18.18
C VAL A 174 15.54 -15.92 -17.19
N ILE A 175 15.67 -16.86 -16.25
CA ILE A 175 14.66 -17.12 -15.22
C ILE A 175 14.44 -15.88 -14.35
N SER A 176 15.51 -15.21 -13.92
CA SER A 176 15.42 -13.98 -13.11
C SER A 176 14.75 -12.84 -13.87
N ILE A 177 15.15 -12.59 -15.13
CA ILE A 177 14.54 -11.53 -15.95
C ILE A 177 13.05 -11.81 -16.15
N VAL A 178 12.68 -13.04 -16.54
CA VAL A 178 11.27 -13.41 -16.75
C VAL A 178 10.46 -13.29 -15.45
N SER A 179 11.01 -13.75 -14.32
CA SER A 179 10.37 -13.64 -13.00
C SER A 179 10.16 -12.19 -12.60
N GLY A 180 11.15 -11.33 -12.86
CA GLY A 180 11.05 -9.90 -12.58
C GLY A 180 9.99 -9.21 -13.46
N VAL A 181 9.93 -9.53 -14.76
CA VAL A 181 8.87 -9.02 -15.64
C VAL A 181 7.47 -9.47 -15.19
N LEU A 182 7.33 -10.71 -14.73
CA LEU A 182 6.06 -11.19 -14.17
C LEU A 182 5.65 -10.39 -12.92
N LEU A 183 6.61 -10.06 -12.04
CA LEU A 183 6.37 -9.21 -10.89
C LEU A 183 5.96 -7.79 -11.27
N GLU A 184 6.54 -7.20 -12.32
CA GLU A 184 6.11 -5.90 -12.86
C GLU A 184 4.65 -5.94 -13.34
N ILE A 185 4.26 -6.99 -14.05
CA ILE A 185 2.88 -7.17 -14.52
C ILE A 185 1.92 -7.27 -13.33
N ILE A 186 2.27 -8.06 -12.32
CA ILE A 186 1.48 -8.18 -11.07
C ILE A 186 1.37 -6.81 -10.39
N GLY A 187 2.48 -6.08 -10.27
CA GLY A 187 2.50 -4.74 -9.72
C GLY A 187 1.58 -3.78 -10.46
N GLY A 188 1.61 -3.80 -11.79
CA GLY A 188 0.72 -3.03 -12.65
C GLY A 188 -0.75 -3.38 -12.47
N MET A 189 -1.10 -4.67 -12.34
CA MET A 189 -2.48 -5.11 -12.08
C MET A 189 -3.00 -4.58 -10.74
N TYR A 190 -2.19 -4.64 -9.67
CA TYR A 190 -2.56 -4.08 -8.37
C TYR A 190 -2.65 -2.55 -8.41
N PHE A 191 -1.80 -1.89 -9.20
CA PHE A 191 -1.88 -0.43 -9.39
C PHE A 191 -3.16 -0.02 -10.14
N TYR A 192 -3.58 -0.83 -11.12
CA TYR A 192 -4.88 -0.66 -11.77
C TYR A 192 -6.05 -0.86 -10.79
N MET A 193 -5.97 -1.88 -9.93
CA MET A 193 -6.98 -2.09 -8.87
C MET A 193 -7.02 -0.91 -7.90
N TYR A 194 -5.88 -0.35 -7.52
CA TYR A 194 -5.79 0.87 -6.73
C TYR A 194 -6.52 2.05 -7.39
N ASP A 195 -6.27 2.34 -8.66
CA ASP A 195 -6.97 3.41 -9.42
C ASP A 195 -8.49 3.19 -9.44
N LYS A 196 -8.94 1.94 -9.63
CA LYS A 196 -10.37 1.61 -9.58
C LYS A 196 -10.97 1.79 -8.19
N SER A 197 -10.27 1.38 -7.14
CA SER A 197 -10.73 1.57 -5.76
C SER A 197 -10.82 3.04 -5.38
N ILE A 198 -9.89 3.90 -5.82
CA ILE A 198 -9.96 5.36 -5.59
C ILE A 198 -11.16 5.97 -6.31
N LYS A 199 -11.44 5.57 -7.56
CA LYS A 199 -12.64 6.03 -8.28
C LYS A 199 -13.93 5.63 -7.57
N GLN A 200 -14.01 4.41 -7.06
CA GLN A 200 -15.14 3.94 -6.26
C GLN A 200 -15.25 4.68 -4.92
N LEU A 201 -14.13 4.95 -4.25
CA LEU A 201 -14.08 5.71 -3.00
C LEU A 201 -14.71 7.10 -3.18
N ASN A 202 -14.33 7.81 -4.23
CA ASN A 202 -14.89 9.13 -4.55
C ASN A 202 -16.40 9.05 -4.87
N TYR A 203 -16.84 8.00 -5.55
CA TYR A 203 -18.26 7.77 -5.82
C TYR A 203 -19.06 7.54 -4.53
N PHE A 204 -18.57 6.70 -3.62
CA PHE A 204 -19.23 6.44 -2.34
C PHE A 204 -19.20 7.65 -1.42
N TYR A 205 -18.11 8.43 -1.44
CA TYR A 205 -18.01 9.68 -0.70
C TYR A 205 -19.11 10.67 -1.12
N GLY A 206 -19.29 10.89 -2.43
CA GLY A 206 -20.35 11.77 -2.93
C GLY A 206 -21.77 11.24 -2.70
N LYS A 207 -21.96 9.91 -2.62
CA LYS A 207 -23.24 9.33 -2.19
C LYS A 207 -23.50 9.56 -0.70
N LEU A 208 -22.47 9.37 0.12
CA LEU A 208 -22.55 9.52 1.56
C LEU A 208 -22.92 10.96 1.93
N GLU A 209 -22.28 11.95 1.30
CA GLU A 209 -22.59 13.38 1.45
C GLU A 209 -24.08 13.67 1.16
N LYS A 210 -24.58 13.24 -0.01
CA LYS A 210 -26.00 13.45 -0.39
C LYS A 210 -26.98 12.81 0.58
N MET A 211 -26.66 11.64 1.12
CA MET A 211 -27.52 10.95 2.07
C MET A 211 -27.53 11.65 3.44
N GLN A 212 -26.38 12.19 3.87
CA GLN A 212 -26.30 12.99 5.09
C GLN A 212 -27.09 14.30 4.93
N ASP A 213 -26.97 14.98 3.80
CA ASP A 213 -27.77 16.18 3.49
C ASP A 213 -29.27 15.88 3.50
N THR A 214 -29.67 14.73 2.94
CA THR A 214 -31.08 14.29 2.94
C THR A 214 -31.57 14.01 4.37
N MET A 215 -30.73 13.40 5.21
CA MET A 215 -31.06 13.14 6.61
C MET A 215 -31.26 14.45 7.38
N LEU A 216 -30.37 15.43 7.20
CA LEU A 216 -30.46 16.75 7.83
C LEU A 216 -31.65 17.58 7.34
N ALA A 217 -32.15 17.32 6.12
CA ALA A 217 -33.31 18.03 5.58
C ALA A 217 -34.66 17.44 6.05
N ILE A 218 -34.65 16.22 6.57
CA ILE A 218 -35.85 15.53 7.09
C ILE A 218 -35.95 15.70 8.62
N GLU A 219 -34.84 15.97 9.31
CA GLU A 219 -34.78 16.35 10.74
C GLU A 219 -35.28 17.78 10.99
#